data_AF-A0AAW9KMP6-F1
#
_entry.id   AF-A0AAW9KMP6-F1
#
_cell.length_a   1.000
_cell.length_b   1.000
_cell.length_c   1.000
_cell.angle_alpha   90.00
_cell.angle_beta   90.00
_cell.angle_gamma   90.00
#
_symmetry.space_group_name_H-M   'P 1'
#
loop_
_entity.id
_entity.type
_entity.pdbx_description
1 polymer ?
#
loop_
_entity_poly.entity_id
_entity_poly.type
_entity_poly.pdbx_seq_one_letter_code
_entity_poly.pdbx_strand_id
1 'polypeptide(L)'
;MLSSPVGVVTDLDGTVVFGGVADPRLAPFLRRAAGREDISVIVATSRAPRGMAEVLGDAVTCLEGSVCLNGALLRLGDKERRYPMRADHVRTIVDAAFRAGMPLYADQGSSFTALARHAPAVDPWSGEASAAVSDFAVSPGTAAEKEPQQRGNQDSETAPGLWDGLEHMRDYPDGTWCTDPAQVPTEDVLKVTVVSRRYQGRAGQDVIRQMTADPLQGAAGPGTRAAGAQETGGPEPAGTLQDLLGLHLDGVVAYPHEDGVVDVCAAGVDKSVCMRLPTGEEKPAVSRGAGTTGRTATMRQVPSLHHRPVSTWVAVGNDTNDVEMIRAADIGVIVGDGLKEVRARRQTVRVPSRPGAVVSILEQLLELHR
;
A
#
# COMPACT_ATOMS: atom_id res chain seq x y z
N MET A 1 -26.60 -10.26 12.19
CA MET A 1 -27.02 -9.23 11.22
C MET A 1 -26.21 -7.98 11.48
N LEU A 2 -25.63 -7.38 10.44
CA LEU A 2 -24.90 -6.13 10.58
C LEU A 2 -25.89 -4.97 10.72
N SER A 3 -25.53 -3.96 11.50
CA SER A 3 -26.28 -2.71 11.49
C SER A 3 -25.91 -1.94 10.23
N SER A 4 -26.88 -1.69 9.34
CA SER A 4 -26.68 -0.84 8.17
C SER A 4 -26.61 0.65 8.58
N PRO A 5 -25.90 1.49 7.81
CA PRO A 5 -25.06 1.16 6.65
C PRO A 5 -23.71 0.49 7.03
N VAL A 6 -23.13 -0.26 6.10
CA VAL A 6 -21.90 -1.04 6.31
C VAL A 6 -20.75 -0.48 5.47
N GLY A 7 -19.61 -0.24 6.10
CA GLY A 7 -18.36 0.11 5.43
C GLY A 7 -17.41 -1.09 5.41
N VAL A 8 -16.93 -1.47 4.23
CA VAL A 8 -15.92 -2.51 4.02
C VAL A 8 -14.61 -1.87 3.63
N VAL A 9 -13.54 -2.18 4.35
CA VAL A 9 -12.17 -1.82 4.02
C VAL A 9 -11.39 -3.09 3.81
N THR A 10 -10.86 -3.29 2.60
CA THR A 10 -10.12 -4.52 2.27
C THR A 10 -8.70 -4.19 1.83
N ASP A 11 -7.74 -4.95 2.35
CA ASP A 11 -6.43 -5.04 1.73
C ASP A 11 -6.51 -5.67 0.34
N LEU A 12 -5.44 -5.50 -0.44
CA LEU A 12 -5.29 -5.98 -1.80
C LEU A 12 -4.45 -7.27 -1.86
N ASP A 13 -3.14 -7.18 -1.63
CA ASP A 13 -2.16 -8.24 -1.89
C ASP A 13 -2.13 -9.31 -0.80
N GLY A 14 -2.40 -10.57 -1.15
CA GLY A 14 -2.55 -11.66 -0.17
C GLY A 14 -3.94 -11.70 0.47
N THR A 15 -4.80 -10.73 0.17
CA THR A 15 -6.18 -10.65 0.67
C THR A 15 -7.21 -10.91 -0.43
N VAL A 16 -7.29 -10.07 -1.46
CA VAL A 16 -8.17 -10.26 -2.64
C VAL A 16 -7.40 -10.38 -3.96
N VAL A 17 -6.08 -10.27 -3.91
CA VAL A 17 -5.15 -10.48 -5.02
C VAL A 17 -4.16 -11.56 -4.62
N PHE A 18 -4.04 -12.61 -5.43
CA PHE A 18 -3.15 -13.74 -5.17
C PHE A 18 -2.25 -13.96 -6.37
N GLY A 19 -0.93 -13.99 -6.15
CA GLY A 19 0.03 -14.16 -7.24
C GLY A 19 -0.06 -13.03 -8.30
N GLY A 20 -0.38 -11.82 -7.88
CA GLY A 20 -0.56 -10.66 -8.77
C GLY A 20 -1.89 -10.62 -9.53
N VAL A 21 -2.79 -11.59 -9.33
CA VAL A 21 -4.08 -11.67 -10.02
C VAL A 21 -5.23 -11.43 -9.04
N ALA A 22 -6.14 -10.51 -9.39
CA ALA A 22 -7.35 -10.28 -8.61
C ALA A 22 -8.24 -11.53 -8.57
N ASP A 23 -8.87 -11.76 -7.42
CA ASP A 23 -9.93 -12.78 -7.30
C ASP A 23 -10.99 -12.52 -8.38
N PRO A 24 -11.28 -13.50 -9.26
CA PRO A 24 -12.24 -13.32 -10.36
C PRO A 24 -13.65 -12.97 -9.86
N ARG A 25 -13.97 -13.24 -8.59
CA ARG A 25 -15.25 -12.86 -7.97
C ARG A 25 -15.27 -11.43 -7.45
N LEU A 26 -14.13 -10.76 -7.33
CA LEU A 26 -14.02 -9.42 -6.75
C LEU A 26 -14.75 -8.38 -7.60
N ALA A 27 -14.47 -8.29 -8.90
CA ALA A 27 -15.12 -7.28 -9.75
C ALA A 27 -16.65 -7.41 -9.79
N PRO A 28 -17.25 -8.62 -9.96
CA PRO A 28 -18.70 -8.80 -9.81
C PRO A 28 -19.23 -8.40 -8.43
N PHE A 29 -18.51 -8.71 -7.35
CA PHE A 29 -18.87 -8.31 -6.00
C PHE A 29 -18.88 -6.79 -5.83
N LEU A 30 -17.83 -6.10 -6.28
CA LEU A 30 -17.72 -4.64 -6.22
C LEU A 30 -18.86 -3.96 -6.98
N ARG A 31 -19.24 -4.46 -8.16
CA ARG A 31 -20.38 -3.94 -8.93
C ARG A 31 -21.70 -4.08 -8.18
N ARG A 32 -21.93 -5.22 -7.51
CA ARG A 32 -23.14 -5.43 -6.68
C ARG A 32 -23.16 -4.52 -5.47
N ALA A 33 -22.03 -4.39 -4.77
CA ALA A 33 -21.89 -3.50 -3.62
C ALA A 33 -22.09 -2.03 -4.00
N ALA A 34 -21.55 -1.57 -5.12
CA ALA A 34 -21.72 -0.21 -5.62
C ALA A 34 -23.19 0.14 -5.94
N GLY A 35 -24.01 -0.86 -6.31
CA GLY A 35 -25.45 -0.70 -6.54
C GLY A 35 -26.28 -0.59 -5.26
N ARG A 36 -25.67 -0.63 -4.07
CA ARG A 36 -26.35 -0.59 -2.77
C ARG A 36 -26.00 0.70 -2.05
N GLU A 37 -27.02 1.48 -1.68
CA GLU A 37 -26.82 2.76 -0.97
C GLU A 37 -26.29 2.56 0.46
N ASP A 38 -26.55 1.38 1.04
CA ASP A 38 -26.20 1.00 2.41
C ASP A 38 -24.85 0.29 2.53
N ILE A 39 -24.10 0.13 1.43
CA ILE A 39 -22.80 -0.53 1.41
C ILE A 39 -21.76 0.39 0.77
N SER A 40 -20.65 0.50 1.46
CA SER A 40 -19.48 1.29 1.09
C SER A 40 -18.27 0.38 1.01
N VAL A 41 -17.53 0.38 -0.10
CA VAL A 41 -16.31 -0.42 -0.24
C VAL A 41 -15.12 0.47 -0.54
N ILE A 42 -14.08 0.34 0.27
CA ILE A 42 -12.80 1.03 0.18
C ILE A 42 -11.70 -0.03 0.09
N VAL A 43 -10.75 0.17 -0.81
CA VAL A 43 -9.52 -0.64 -0.86
C VAL A 43 -8.41 0.08 -0.12
N ALA A 44 -7.70 -0.61 0.77
CA ALA A 44 -6.59 -0.07 1.55
C ALA A 44 -5.29 -0.86 1.30
N THR A 45 -4.31 -0.28 0.63
CA THR A 45 -3.13 -0.99 0.10
C THR A 45 -1.83 -0.22 0.30
N SER A 46 -0.71 -0.93 0.30
CA SER A 46 0.63 -0.35 0.21
C SER A 46 0.93 0.23 -1.18
N ARG A 47 0.21 -0.23 -2.21
CA ARG A 47 0.38 0.23 -3.60
C ARG A 47 -0.01 1.70 -3.76
N ALA A 48 0.57 2.34 -4.77
CA ALA A 48 0.06 3.59 -5.31
C ALA A 48 -1.25 3.35 -6.10
N PRO A 49 -2.05 4.39 -6.38
CA PRO A 49 -3.27 4.27 -7.17
C PRO A 49 -3.06 3.57 -8.52
N ARG A 50 -1.91 3.79 -9.18
CA ARG A 50 -1.55 3.13 -10.44
C ARG A 50 -1.49 1.59 -10.31
N GLY A 51 -0.81 1.08 -9.28
CA GLY A 51 -0.67 -0.36 -9.05
C GLY A 51 -1.97 -1.02 -8.57
N MET A 52 -2.86 -0.26 -7.93
CA MET A 52 -4.21 -0.72 -7.63
C MET A 52 -5.07 -0.81 -8.91
N ALA A 53 -5.02 0.21 -9.76
CA ALA A 53 -5.78 0.27 -11.00
C ALA A 53 -5.34 -0.81 -12.00
N GLU A 54 -4.05 -1.14 -12.06
CA GLU A 54 -3.55 -2.23 -12.90
C GLU A 54 -4.22 -3.58 -12.60
N VAL A 55 -4.45 -3.88 -11.32
CA VAL A 55 -5.00 -5.18 -10.89
C VAL A 55 -6.52 -5.19 -10.89
N LEU A 56 -7.16 -4.09 -10.49
CA LEU A 56 -8.61 -4.00 -10.42
C LEU A 56 -9.26 -3.59 -11.76
N GLY A 57 -8.49 -3.03 -12.69
CA GLY A 57 -8.99 -2.48 -13.94
C GLY A 57 -10.14 -1.51 -13.70
N ASP A 58 -11.17 -1.59 -14.54
CA ASP A 58 -12.36 -0.72 -14.44
C ASP A 58 -13.14 -0.88 -13.13
N ALA A 59 -12.92 -1.96 -12.36
CA ALA A 59 -13.62 -2.19 -11.10
C ALA A 59 -13.26 -1.14 -10.03
N VAL A 60 -12.15 -0.41 -10.18
CA VAL A 60 -11.83 0.74 -9.30
C VAL A 60 -12.94 1.79 -9.28
N THR A 61 -13.70 1.93 -10.37
CA THR A 61 -14.82 2.89 -10.46
C THR A 61 -16.01 2.50 -9.59
N CYS A 62 -16.05 1.26 -9.09
CA CYS A 62 -17.09 0.76 -8.20
C CYS A 62 -16.79 1.04 -6.71
N LEU A 63 -15.60 1.55 -6.38
CA LEU A 63 -15.21 1.86 -5.01
C LEU A 63 -15.77 3.21 -4.57
N GLU A 64 -16.14 3.34 -3.30
CA GLU A 64 -16.40 4.67 -2.72
C GLU A 64 -15.10 5.47 -2.60
N GLY A 65 -14.00 4.76 -2.37
CA GLY A 65 -12.68 5.37 -2.31
C GLY A 65 -11.55 4.37 -2.14
N SER A 66 -10.36 4.92 -1.88
CA SER A 66 -9.14 4.14 -1.70
C SER A 66 -8.23 4.77 -0.65
N VAL A 67 -7.48 3.92 0.01
CA VAL A 67 -6.40 4.25 0.92
C VAL A 67 -5.13 3.64 0.34
N CYS A 68 -4.33 4.42 -0.35
CA CYS A 68 -3.09 3.97 -1.00
C CYS A 68 -1.89 4.33 -0.13
N LEU A 69 -0.73 3.74 -0.46
CA LEU A 69 0.56 4.05 0.17
C LEU A 69 0.52 3.90 1.71
N ASN A 70 -0.08 2.80 2.17
CA ASN A 70 -0.25 2.46 3.60
C ASN A 70 -0.99 3.54 4.43
N GLY A 71 -1.86 4.33 3.80
CA GLY A 71 -2.59 5.41 4.49
C GLY A 71 -2.18 6.81 4.09
N ALA A 72 -0.98 6.98 3.49
CA ALA A 72 -0.46 8.30 3.15
C ALA A 72 -1.30 9.02 2.08
N LEU A 73 -2.11 8.28 1.33
CA LEU A 73 -3.04 8.82 0.33
C LEU A 73 -4.46 8.28 0.55
N LEU A 74 -5.39 9.14 0.94
CA LEU A 74 -6.81 8.81 1.05
C LEU A 74 -7.58 9.53 -0.05
N ARG A 75 -8.36 8.79 -0.85
CA ARG A 75 -9.30 9.32 -1.84
C ARG A 75 -10.71 8.85 -1.51
N LEU A 76 -11.66 9.78 -1.46
CA LEU A 76 -13.10 9.49 -1.35
C LEU A 76 -13.82 10.34 -2.41
N GLY A 77 -14.45 9.69 -3.38
CA GLY A 77 -14.97 10.38 -4.56
C GLY A 77 -13.90 11.21 -5.28
N ASP A 78 -14.16 12.49 -5.48
CA ASP A 78 -13.26 13.47 -6.11
C ASP A 78 -12.28 14.14 -5.12
N LYS A 79 -12.42 13.86 -3.82
CA LYS A 79 -11.60 14.47 -2.77
C LYS A 79 -10.42 13.59 -2.43
N GLU A 80 -9.30 14.26 -2.19
CA GLU A 80 -8.06 13.62 -1.76
C GLU A 80 -7.53 14.26 -0.48
N ARG A 81 -6.97 13.43 0.41
CA ARG A 81 -6.18 13.83 1.57
C ARG A 81 -4.83 13.13 1.52
N ARG A 82 -3.77 13.90 1.75
CA ARG A 82 -2.38 13.49 1.61
C ARG A 82 -1.66 13.68 2.94
N TYR A 83 -0.78 12.76 3.29
CA TYR A 83 0.03 12.79 4.50
C TYR A 83 1.51 12.59 4.13
N PRO A 84 2.17 13.64 3.61
CA PRO A 84 3.54 13.53 3.19
C PRO A 84 4.50 13.38 4.36
N MET A 85 5.61 12.69 4.10
CA MET A 85 6.77 12.61 4.97
C MET A 85 7.42 13.99 5.09
N ARG A 86 8.12 14.22 6.21
CA ARG A 86 8.96 15.42 6.37
C ARG A 86 10.12 15.36 5.37
N ALA A 87 10.43 16.47 4.71
CA ALA A 87 11.47 16.54 3.69
C ALA A 87 12.86 16.12 4.19
N ASP A 88 13.19 16.41 5.45
CA ASP A 88 14.44 15.98 6.10
C ASP A 88 14.50 14.47 6.33
N HIS A 89 13.36 13.83 6.66
CA HIS A 89 13.30 12.37 6.75
C HIS A 89 13.53 11.72 5.38
N VAL A 90 12.85 12.22 4.34
CA VAL A 90 13.02 11.71 2.97
C VAL A 90 14.48 11.81 2.54
N ARG A 91 15.10 12.98 2.71
CA ARG A 91 16.52 13.18 2.37
C ARG A 91 17.42 12.22 3.13
N THR A 92 17.20 12.05 4.44
CA THR A 92 18.00 11.16 5.28
C THR A 92 17.93 9.70 4.82
N ILE A 93 16.72 9.23 4.47
CA ILE A 93 16.50 7.87 3.98
C ILE A 93 17.16 7.69 2.60
N VAL A 94 16.95 8.63 1.67
CA VAL A 94 17.53 8.59 0.33
C VAL A 94 19.06 8.55 0.39
N ASP A 95 19.66 9.43 1.17
CA ASP A 95 21.12 9.50 1.33
C ASP A 95 21.69 8.22 1.96
N ALA A 96 21.01 7.66 2.96
CA ALA A 96 21.44 6.43 3.61
C ALA A 96 21.34 5.22 2.67
N ALA A 97 20.22 5.05 1.98
CA ALA A 97 20.02 3.97 1.01
C ALA A 97 21.02 4.08 -0.16
N PHE A 98 21.27 5.29 -0.67
CA PHE A 98 22.26 5.52 -1.73
C PHE A 98 23.69 5.13 -1.29
N ARG A 99 24.10 5.56 -0.08
CA ARG A 99 25.39 5.15 0.52
C ARG A 99 25.49 3.64 0.68
N ALA A 100 24.41 2.99 1.11
CA ALA A 100 24.30 1.54 1.23
C ALA A 100 24.24 0.81 -0.12
N GLY A 101 24.06 1.53 -1.23
CA GLY A 101 23.91 0.95 -2.57
C GLY A 101 22.59 0.23 -2.77
N MET A 102 21.56 0.59 -2.00
CA MET A 102 20.22 0.04 -2.10
C MET A 102 19.40 0.87 -3.10
N PRO A 103 18.80 0.26 -4.13
CA PRO A 103 17.83 0.93 -4.98
C PRO A 103 16.62 1.38 -4.17
N LEU A 104 16.01 2.49 -4.57
CA LEU A 104 14.79 3.00 -3.95
C LEU A 104 13.90 3.72 -4.95
N TYR A 105 12.66 3.97 -4.55
CA TYR A 105 11.83 5.00 -5.18
C TYR A 105 11.09 5.84 -4.14
N ALA A 106 10.88 7.12 -4.45
CA ALA A 106 10.05 8.04 -3.70
C ALA A 106 8.74 8.28 -4.46
N ASP A 107 7.61 8.07 -3.80
CA ASP A 107 6.27 8.09 -4.39
C ASP A 107 5.49 9.34 -3.96
N GLN A 108 4.92 10.04 -4.93
CA GLN A 108 4.06 11.22 -4.74
C GLN A 108 2.60 10.90 -5.11
N GLY A 109 2.23 9.63 -5.20
CA GLY A 109 0.88 9.16 -5.51
C GLY A 109 0.52 9.17 -7.00
N SER A 110 0.76 10.28 -7.69
CA SER A 110 0.53 10.42 -9.14
C SER A 110 1.76 10.17 -10.00
N SER A 111 2.93 10.11 -9.37
CA SER A 111 4.23 9.93 -10.00
C SER A 111 5.22 9.38 -8.97
N PHE A 112 6.36 8.89 -9.45
CA PHE A 112 7.44 8.47 -8.58
C PHE A 112 8.81 8.83 -9.18
N THR A 113 9.82 8.90 -8.33
CA THR A 113 11.23 9.01 -8.75
C THR A 113 12.01 7.82 -8.21
N ALA A 114 12.54 7.01 -9.11
CA ALA A 114 13.41 5.90 -8.80
C ALA A 114 14.88 6.34 -8.82
N LEU A 115 15.65 5.86 -7.84
CA LEU A 115 17.07 6.08 -7.70
C LEU A 115 17.78 4.72 -7.66
N ALA A 116 18.73 4.52 -8.57
CA ALA A 116 19.79 3.54 -8.39
C ALA A 116 21.11 4.06 -8.97
N ARG A 117 22.20 3.32 -8.74
CA ARG A 117 23.57 3.83 -9.00
C ARG A 117 23.89 4.09 -10.47
N HIS A 118 23.14 3.55 -11.43
CA HIS A 118 23.40 3.66 -12.86
C HIS A 118 22.08 3.93 -13.61
N ALA A 119 22.07 4.65 -14.73
CA ALA A 119 20.84 5.03 -15.44
C ALA A 119 20.30 3.85 -16.28
N PRO A 120 18.98 3.77 -16.57
CA PRO A 120 18.46 2.71 -17.44
C PRO A 120 19.15 2.82 -18.80
N ALA A 121 19.74 1.73 -19.28
CA ALA A 121 20.13 1.66 -20.68
C ALA A 121 18.84 1.84 -21.49
N VAL A 122 18.80 2.91 -22.30
CA VAL A 122 17.77 3.05 -23.33
C VAL A 122 17.89 1.84 -24.22
N ASP A 123 16.84 1.04 -24.30
CA ASP A 123 16.84 -0.14 -25.15
C ASP A 123 17.03 0.33 -26.60
N PRO A 124 18.00 -0.19 -27.39
CA PRO A 124 18.25 0.27 -28.76
C PRO A 124 17.09 0.01 -29.73
N TRP A 125 16.01 -0.62 -29.27
CA TRP A 125 14.88 -1.03 -30.11
C TRP A 125 13.79 0.04 -30.28
N SER A 126 13.94 1.23 -29.69
CA SER A 126 13.14 2.40 -30.07
C SER A 126 13.86 3.23 -31.13
N GLY A 127 14.12 2.62 -32.29
CA GLY A 127 14.65 3.27 -33.48
C GLY A 127 13.52 3.70 -34.42
N GLU A 128 13.29 5.02 -34.47
CA GLU A 128 12.81 5.80 -35.61
C GLU A 128 11.57 5.30 -36.39
N ALA A 129 10.42 5.92 -36.08
CA ALA A 129 9.36 6.11 -37.06
C ALA A 129 9.87 7.02 -38.19
N SER A 130 10.34 6.42 -39.29
CA SER A 130 10.57 7.12 -40.55
C SER A 130 9.38 6.91 -41.48
N ALA A 131 8.94 8.01 -42.09
CA ALA A 131 7.71 8.16 -42.83
C ALA A 131 7.62 7.30 -44.11
N ALA A 132 6.36 7.04 -44.49
CA ALA A 132 5.78 6.48 -45.72
C ALA A 132 6.66 6.50 -47.00
N VAL A 133 6.50 5.61 -48.00
CA VAL A 133 5.28 5.31 -48.80
C VAL A 133 5.45 3.98 -49.58
N SER A 134 4.31 3.35 -49.89
CA SER A 134 3.99 2.54 -51.10
C SER A 134 3.94 1.00 -51.01
N ASP A 135 2.72 0.52 -50.76
CA ASP A 135 1.81 -0.10 -51.74
C ASP A 135 1.77 -1.63 -51.99
N PHE A 136 0.50 -2.06 -52.10
CA PHE A 136 -0.09 -3.30 -52.62
C PHE A 136 -0.21 -4.57 -51.73
N ALA A 137 -1.42 -4.67 -51.14
CA ALA A 137 -2.49 -5.60 -51.54
C ALA A 137 -2.68 -7.00 -50.89
N VAL A 138 -3.92 -7.16 -50.39
CA VAL A 138 -4.81 -8.35 -50.43
C VAL A 138 -4.76 -9.35 -49.25
N SER A 139 -5.85 -9.33 -48.46
CA SER A 139 -6.33 -10.37 -47.51
C SER A 139 -6.87 -11.63 -48.26
N PRO A 140 -7.39 -12.71 -47.62
CA PRO A 140 -7.56 -12.99 -46.17
C PRO A 140 -7.22 -14.44 -45.72
N GLY A 141 -7.23 -14.64 -44.40
CA GLY A 141 -7.69 -15.90 -43.79
C GLY A 141 -6.61 -16.78 -43.16
N THR A 142 -6.62 -16.90 -41.84
CA THR A 142 -6.88 -18.15 -41.09
C THR A 142 -6.63 -17.93 -39.61
N ALA A 143 -7.51 -18.53 -38.80
CA ALA A 143 -7.44 -18.54 -37.35
C ALA A 143 -6.18 -19.29 -36.88
N ALA A 144 -5.50 -18.73 -35.88
CA ALA A 144 -4.57 -19.47 -35.04
C ALA A 144 -4.67 -18.93 -33.61
N GLU A 145 -5.00 -19.86 -32.71
CA GLU A 145 -5.10 -19.70 -31.26
C GLU A 145 -3.80 -19.10 -30.69
N LYS A 146 -3.93 -18.08 -29.83
CA LYS A 146 -2.82 -17.62 -29.00
C LYS A 146 -2.77 -18.52 -27.76
N GLU A 147 -1.81 -19.45 -27.75
CA GLU A 147 -1.41 -20.14 -26.53
C GLU A 147 -0.94 -19.14 -25.46
N PRO A 148 -1.26 -19.38 -24.17
CA PRO A 148 -0.74 -18.58 -23.08
C PRO A 148 0.73 -18.94 -22.86
N GLN A 149 1.63 -17.98 -23.03
CA GLN A 149 3.04 -18.12 -22.66
C GLN A 149 3.15 -18.38 -21.15
N GLN A 150 3.32 -19.65 -20.79
CA GLN A 150 3.90 -20.08 -19.53
C GLN A 150 5.29 -19.45 -19.39
N ARG A 151 5.46 -18.53 -18.42
CA ARG A 151 6.79 -18.15 -17.93
C ARG A 151 7.35 -19.34 -17.14
N GLY A 152 8.11 -20.16 -17.85
CA GLY A 152 8.93 -21.21 -17.25
C GLY A 152 10.03 -20.59 -16.38
N ASN A 153 10.11 -21.09 -15.16
CA ASN A 153 11.18 -20.86 -14.20
C ASN A 153 12.51 -21.29 -14.83
N GLN A 154 13.41 -20.34 -15.10
CA GLN A 154 14.80 -20.65 -15.45
C GLN A 154 15.71 -19.95 -14.45
N ASP A 155 16.15 -20.76 -13.48
CA ASP A 155 17.32 -20.50 -12.65
C ASP A 155 18.54 -20.38 -13.59
N SER A 156 18.96 -19.15 -13.84
CA SER A 156 20.30 -18.86 -14.36
C SER A 156 20.91 -17.81 -13.44
N GLU A 157 22.06 -18.12 -12.86
CA GLU A 157 22.90 -17.18 -12.11
C GLU A 157 23.44 -16.13 -13.09
N THR A 158 22.59 -15.20 -13.50
CA THR A 158 23.00 -13.97 -14.17
C THR A 158 23.63 -13.03 -13.15
N ALA A 159 24.69 -12.32 -13.57
CA ALA A 159 25.26 -11.24 -12.76
C ALA A 159 24.13 -10.33 -12.26
N PRO A 160 24.11 -9.95 -10.96
CA PRO A 160 22.97 -9.27 -10.37
C PRO A 160 22.61 -8.05 -11.21
N GLY A 161 21.37 -8.03 -11.67
CA GLY A 161 20.84 -6.97 -12.49
C GLY A 161 21.00 -5.64 -11.78
N LEU A 162 21.30 -4.63 -12.58
CA LEU A 162 21.53 -3.25 -12.17
C LEU A 162 20.39 -2.63 -11.34
N TRP A 163 19.22 -3.27 -11.39
CA TRP A 163 17.93 -2.81 -10.86
C TRP A 163 17.20 -3.88 -10.05
N ASP A 164 17.87 -4.98 -9.68
CA ASP A 164 17.26 -6.15 -9.01
C ASP A 164 16.27 -5.71 -7.92
N GLY A 165 14.98 -5.88 -8.19
CA GLY A 165 13.84 -5.58 -7.32
C GLY A 165 13.02 -4.32 -7.67
N LEU A 166 13.41 -3.53 -8.67
CA LEU A 166 12.64 -2.39 -9.21
C LEU A 166 12.16 -2.59 -10.65
N GLU A 167 12.32 -3.78 -11.23
CA GLU A 167 11.96 -4.05 -12.63
C GLU A 167 10.48 -3.77 -12.91
N HIS A 168 9.62 -4.14 -11.96
CA HIS A 168 8.17 -3.92 -12.05
C HIS A 168 7.80 -2.42 -12.14
N MET A 169 8.70 -1.52 -11.73
CA MET A 169 8.46 -0.08 -11.81
C MET A 169 8.79 0.49 -13.19
N ARG A 170 9.56 -0.20 -14.03
CA ARG A 170 10.06 0.32 -15.33
C ARG A 170 8.96 0.59 -16.34
N ASP A 171 7.88 -0.17 -16.28
CA ASP A 171 6.80 -0.11 -17.26
C ASP A 171 5.80 1.01 -16.95
N TYR A 172 5.93 1.70 -15.81
CA TYR A 172 5.07 2.81 -15.46
C TYR A 172 5.55 4.14 -16.09
N PRO A 173 4.71 4.81 -16.90
CA PRO A 173 5.11 6.03 -17.60
C PRO A 173 5.18 7.27 -16.69
N ASP A 174 4.64 7.21 -15.48
CA ASP A 174 4.70 8.30 -14.48
C ASP A 174 5.98 8.27 -13.62
N GLY A 175 6.95 7.45 -14.00
CA GLY A 175 8.24 7.29 -13.34
C GLY A 175 9.33 8.20 -13.91
N THR A 176 10.08 8.84 -13.01
CA THR A 176 11.37 9.48 -13.33
C THR A 176 12.51 8.62 -12.80
N TRP A 177 13.58 8.46 -13.58
CA TRP A 177 14.74 7.65 -13.21
C TRP A 177 15.97 8.52 -13.07
N CYS A 178 16.67 8.41 -11.94
CA CYS A 178 17.86 9.19 -11.66
C CYS A 178 18.97 8.35 -11.03
N THR A 179 20.20 8.87 -11.09
CA THR A 179 21.39 8.29 -10.45
C THR A 179 21.99 9.18 -9.38
N ASP A 180 21.55 10.42 -9.32
CA ASP A 180 21.97 11.40 -8.34
C ASP A 180 20.88 11.53 -7.27
N PRO A 181 21.18 11.24 -5.99
CA PRO A 181 20.20 11.38 -4.90
C PRO A 181 19.64 12.80 -4.77
N ALA A 182 20.36 13.83 -5.23
CA ALA A 182 19.87 15.21 -5.22
C ALA A 182 18.68 15.46 -6.17
N GLN A 183 18.44 14.57 -7.13
CA GLN A 183 17.30 14.64 -8.06
C GLN A 183 16.03 14.02 -7.48
N VAL A 184 16.12 13.25 -6.38
CA VAL A 184 14.94 12.68 -5.72
C VAL A 184 14.17 13.80 -5.02
N PRO A 185 12.85 13.93 -5.28
CA PRO A 185 12.04 14.94 -4.61
C PRO A 185 12.00 14.68 -3.11
N THR A 186 11.93 15.76 -2.33
CA THR A 186 11.76 15.71 -0.87
C THR A 186 10.43 16.30 -0.41
N GLU A 187 9.76 17.05 -1.29
CA GLU A 187 8.46 17.66 -1.04
C GLU A 187 7.32 16.74 -1.49
N ASP A 188 6.25 16.69 -0.71
CA ASP A 188 5.03 15.93 -1.00
C ASP A 188 5.25 14.43 -1.28
N VAL A 189 6.35 13.87 -0.76
CA VAL A 189 6.63 12.42 -0.83
C VAL A 189 5.78 11.71 0.22
N LEU A 190 4.95 10.79 -0.25
CA LEU A 190 3.99 10.05 0.57
C LEU A 190 4.57 8.73 1.09
N LYS A 191 5.49 8.13 0.33
CA LYS A 191 6.16 6.87 0.66
C LYS A 191 7.54 6.83 0.05
N VAL A 192 8.52 6.29 0.77
CA VAL A 192 9.81 5.87 0.22
C VAL A 192 9.90 4.36 0.32
N THR A 193 10.20 3.70 -0.78
CA THR A 193 10.36 2.26 -0.82
C THR A 193 11.81 1.93 -1.10
N VAL A 194 12.44 1.15 -0.22
CA VAL A 194 13.83 0.73 -0.32
C VAL A 194 13.90 -0.77 -0.61
N VAL A 195 14.71 -1.16 -1.58
CA VAL A 195 14.91 -2.57 -1.95
C VAL A 195 16.14 -3.10 -1.26
N SER A 196 15.96 -4.12 -0.41
CA SER A 196 17.05 -4.74 0.33
C SER A 196 17.33 -6.18 -0.12
N ARG A 197 18.58 -6.42 -0.53
CA ARG A 197 19.07 -7.77 -0.81
C ARG A 197 19.19 -8.65 0.44
N ARG A 198 19.25 -8.07 1.65
CA ARG A 198 19.37 -8.85 2.90
C ARG A 198 18.15 -9.71 3.18
N TYR A 199 17.01 -9.31 2.65
CA TYR A 199 15.74 -10.00 2.83
C TYR A 199 15.32 -10.82 1.60
N GLN A 200 16.15 -10.88 0.57
CA GLN A 200 15.91 -11.72 -0.60
C GLN A 200 16.25 -13.19 -0.29
N GLY A 201 15.35 -14.10 -0.67
CA GLY A 201 15.49 -15.55 -0.46
C GLY A 201 14.90 -16.07 0.86
N ARG A 202 14.90 -17.40 1.04
CA ARG A 202 14.18 -18.07 2.15
C ARG A 202 14.59 -17.57 3.54
N ALA A 203 15.87 -17.30 3.77
CA ALA A 203 16.35 -16.82 5.07
C ALA A 203 15.85 -15.41 5.40
N GLY A 204 15.76 -14.53 4.40
CA GLY A 204 15.19 -13.20 4.56
C GLY A 204 13.68 -13.23 4.80
N GLN A 205 12.98 -14.09 4.05
CA GLN A 205 11.55 -14.38 4.24
C GLN A 205 11.26 -14.92 5.65
N ASP A 206 12.10 -15.80 6.17
CA ASP A 206 11.94 -16.36 7.51
C ASP A 206 12.15 -15.31 8.62
N VAL A 207 13.10 -14.37 8.44
CA VAL A 207 13.30 -13.24 9.37
C VAL A 207 12.10 -12.30 9.36
N ILE A 208 11.59 -11.94 8.17
CA ILE A 208 10.40 -11.08 8.05
C ILE A 208 9.19 -11.78 8.65
N ARG A 209 8.98 -13.07 8.36
CA ARG A 209 7.90 -13.86 8.95
C ARG A 209 8.01 -13.95 10.47
N GLN A 210 9.22 -14.06 11.02
CA GLN A 210 9.44 -14.03 12.47
C GLN A 210 9.11 -12.66 13.07
N MET A 211 9.56 -11.57 12.45
CA MET A 211 9.20 -10.19 12.86
C MET A 211 7.69 -9.94 12.78
N THR A 212 7.03 -10.45 11.74
CA THR A 212 5.57 -10.36 11.54
C THR A 212 4.79 -11.29 12.49
N ALA A 213 5.37 -12.40 12.92
CA ALA A 213 4.73 -13.37 13.81
C ALA A 213 4.91 -13.08 15.31
N ASP A 214 5.94 -12.34 15.71
CA ASP A 214 6.27 -12.07 17.11
C ASP A 214 6.53 -10.56 17.35
N PRO A 215 5.50 -9.76 17.65
CA PRO A 215 5.63 -8.31 17.80
C PRO A 215 6.41 -7.85 19.04
N LEU A 216 6.85 -8.76 19.94
CA LEU A 216 7.28 -8.39 21.30
C LEU A 216 8.65 -8.91 21.76
N GLN A 217 9.44 -9.60 20.93
CA GLN A 217 10.80 -10.02 21.34
C GLN A 217 11.88 -9.03 20.91
N GLY A 218 11.74 -7.78 21.36
CA GLY A 218 12.74 -6.72 21.23
C GLY A 218 13.41 -6.30 22.53
N ALA A 219 13.17 -6.95 23.69
CA ALA A 219 13.94 -6.69 24.91
C ALA A 219 13.73 -7.78 25.96
N ALA A 220 14.67 -8.73 26.07
CA ALA A 220 14.78 -9.57 27.27
C ALA A 220 16.23 -10.04 27.51
N GLY A 221 17.09 -9.12 27.94
CA GLY A 221 18.22 -9.45 28.83
C GLY A 221 17.75 -9.30 30.29
N PRO A 222 18.25 -10.11 31.24
CA PRO A 222 17.64 -10.22 32.56
C PRO A 222 18.01 -9.01 33.44
N GLY A 223 17.00 -8.26 33.91
CA GLY A 223 17.23 -7.20 34.89
C GLY A 223 15.97 -6.44 35.29
N THR A 224 15.32 -6.89 36.36
CA THR A 224 14.52 -6.10 37.34
C THR A 224 13.41 -5.17 36.86
N ARG A 225 12.18 -5.51 37.27
CA ARG A 225 10.92 -4.74 37.22
C ARG A 225 11.04 -3.26 37.63
N ALA A 226 10.28 -2.40 36.95
CA ALA A 226 9.46 -1.36 37.57
C ALA A 226 8.24 -1.04 36.69
N ALA A 227 7.14 -0.69 37.35
CA ALA A 227 5.78 -0.68 36.83
C ALA A 227 5.38 0.61 36.09
N GLY A 228 4.41 0.49 35.18
CA GLY A 228 3.50 1.57 34.82
C GLY A 228 3.84 2.35 33.54
N ALA A 229 3.73 1.71 32.38
CA ALA A 229 3.44 2.41 31.13
C ALA A 229 2.52 1.52 30.28
N GLN A 230 1.38 2.07 29.89
CA GLN A 230 0.44 1.42 29.00
C GLN A 230 1.02 1.51 27.59
N GLU A 231 1.80 0.49 27.20
CA GLU A 231 2.41 0.40 25.87
C GLU A 231 1.31 0.27 24.80
N THR A 232 1.14 1.34 24.04
CA THR A 232 0.38 1.34 22.79
C THR A 232 1.20 0.58 21.75
N GLY A 233 0.96 -0.72 21.63
CA GLY A 233 1.62 -1.58 20.64
C GLY A 233 1.27 -1.21 19.20
N GLY A 234 2.11 -0.35 18.61
CA GLY A 234 2.26 -0.18 17.16
C GLY A 234 3.45 -0.98 16.62
N PRO A 235 3.57 -1.17 15.29
CA PRO A 235 4.69 -1.87 14.69
C PRO A 235 5.99 -1.13 14.99
N GLU A 236 6.96 -1.80 15.62
CA GLU A 236 8.28 -1.26 16.03
C GLU A 236 9.00 -0.60 14.83
N PRO A 237 9.01 0.74 14.72
CA PRO A 237 9.61 1.47 13.59
C PRO A 237 11.14 1.51 13.66
N ALA A 238 11.70 1.34 14.86
CA ALA A 238 13.10 1.58 15.14
C ALA A 238 14.00 0.41 14.71
N GLY A 239 13.53 -0.84 14.79
CA GLY A 239 14.32 -2.02 14.43
C GLY A 239 14.63 -2.08 12.94
N THR A 240 13.61 -2.03 12.08
CA THR A 240 13.78 -2.31 10.64
C THR A 240 14.67 -1.29 9.92
N LEU A 241 14.50 0.02 10.18
CA LEU A 241 15.35 1.05 9.58
C LEU A 241 16.76 1.06 10.16
N GLN A 242 16.90 0.75 11.46
CA GLN A 242 18.21 0.59 12.07
C GLN A 242 18.95 -0.62 11.50
N ASP A 243 18.27 -1.74 11.33
CA ASP A 243 18.82 -2.98 10.79
C ASP A 243 19.21 -2.86 9.31
N LEU A 244 18.43 -2.10 8.53
CA LEU A 244 18.66 -1.91 7.10
C LEU A 244 19.64 -0.80 6.78
N LEU A 245 19.43 0.38 7.37
CA LEU A 245 20.09 1.63 6.98
C LEU A 245 20.93 2.23 8.11
N GLY A 246 20.92 1.64 9.32
CA GLY A 246 21.57 2.22 10.49
C GLY A 246 20.93 3.53 10.94
N LEU A 247 19.63 3.69 10.70
CA LEU A 247 18.88 4.90 11.00
C LEU A 247 17.87 4.68 12.13
N HIS A 248 17.92 5.58 13.12
CA HIS A 248 16.82 5.83 14.04
C HIS A 248 16.18 7.16 13.68
N LEU A 249 14.95 7.12 13.14
CA LEU A 249 14.18 8.29 12.76
C LEU A 249 12.82 8.27 13.47
N ASP A 250 12.59 9.22 14.35
CA ASP A 250 11.27 9.45 14.93
C ASP A 250 10.33 10.04 13.88
N GLY A 251 9.05 9.66 13.91
CA GLY A 251 8.05 10.23 12.99
C GLY A 251 7.97 9.56 11.62
N VAL A 252 8.58 8.38 11.44
CA VAL A 252 8.34 7.47 10.31
C VAL A 252 7.96 6.07 10.81
N VAL A 253 7.33 5.28 9.94
CA VAL A 253 7.06 3.85 10.16
C VAL A 253 7.55 3.07 8.95
N ALA A 254 8.22 1.95 9.20
CA ALA A 254 8.71 1.05 8.17
C ALA A 254 7.89 -0.25 8.16
N TYR A 255 7.53 -0.70 6.97
CA TYR A 255 6.76 -1.92 6.71
C TYR A 255 7.60 -2.83 5.80
N PRO A 256 8.27 -3.85 6.36
CA PRO A 256 8.96 -4.84 5.56
C PRO A 256 7.98 -5.80 4.88
N HIS A 257 8.25 -6.13 3.63
CA HIS A 257 7.50 -7.09 2.81
C HIS A 257 8.34 -8.35 2.57
N GLU A 258 7.69 -9.52 2.38
CA GLU A 258 8.35 -10.82 2.22
C GLU A 258 9.35 -10.92 1.05
N ASP A 259 9.27 -10.01 0.07
CA ASP A 259 10.16 -9.93 -1.09
C ASP A 259 11.44 -9.11 -0.84
N GLY A 260 11.61 -8.60 0.38
CA GLY A 260 12.75 -7.79 0.79
C GLY A 260 12.63 -6.31 0.43
N VAL A 261 11.44 -5.88 0.04
CA VAL A 261 11.08 -4.47 -0.09
C VAL A 261 10.67 -3.92 1.28
N VAL A 262 11.08 -2.70 1.59
CA VAL A 262 10.62 -1.99 2.79
C VAL A 262 9.99 -0.66 2.41
N ASP A 263 8.73 -0.51 2.76
CA ASP A 263 7.99 0.75 2.63
C ASP A 263 8.18 1.61 3.86
N VAL A 264 8.46 2.89 3.66
CA VAL A 264 8.61 3.88 4.73
C VAL A 264 7.60 4.99 4.51
N CYS A 265 6.76 5.24 5.51
CA CYS A 265 5.72 6.29 5.49
C CYS A 265 5.87 7.23 6.69
N ALA A 266 5.16 8.35 6.67
CA ALA A 266 5.02 9.21 7.84
C ALA A 266 4.31 8.47 8.98
N ALA A 267 4.81 8.63 10.22
CA ALA A 267 4.13 8.06 11.39
C ALA A 267 2.80 8.76 11.69
N GLY A 268 1.92 8.05 12.41
CA GLY A 268 0.60 8.54 12.78
C GLY A 268 -0.46 8.40 11.68
N VAL A 269 -0.11 7.78 10.56
CA VAL A 269 -1.02 7.50 9.45
C VAL A 269 -0.88 6.03 9.05
N ASP A 270 -2.01 5.39 8.84
CA ASP A 270 -2.12 3.95 8.56
C ASP A 270 -3.42 3.68 7.77
N LYS A 271 -3.63 2.42 7.35
CA LYS A 271 -4.80 2.01 6.54
C LYS A 271 -6.16 2.33 7.18
N SER A 272 -6.25 2.47 8.52
CA SER A 272 -7.49 2.81 9.24
C SER A 272 -7.92 4.28 9.07
N VAL A 273 -7.13 5.13 8.40
CA VAL A 273 -7.39 6.57 8.26
C VAL A 273 -8.80 6.90 7.75
N CYS A 274 -9.38 6.06 6.88
CA CYS A 274 -10.74 6.24 6.37
C CYS A 274 -11.82 6.08 7.45
N MET A 275 -11.60 5.25 8.49
CA MET A 275 -12.56 4.99 9.57
C MET A 275 -12.52 6.05 10.68
N ARG A 276 -11.49 6.89 10.69
CA ARG A 276 -11.29 7.98 11.66
C ARG A 276 -11.87 9.31 11.21
N LEU A 277 -12.47 9.35 10.02
CA LEU A 277 -13.10 10.56 9.51
C LEU A 277 -14.36 10.91 10.33
N PRO A 278 -14.64 12.21 10.55
CA PRO A 278 -15.87 12.63 11.18
C PRO A 278 -17.08 12.22 10.31
N THR A 279 -18.08 11.61 10.95
CA THR A 279 -19.35 11.25 10.33
C THR A 279 -20.25 12.50 10.23
N GLY A 280 -20.52 12.95 9.00
CA GLY A 280 -21.44 14.06 8.72
C GLY A 280 -20.78 15.43 8.47
N GLU A 281 -21.55 16.35 7.86
CA GLU A 281 -21.10 17.68 7.45
C GLU A 281 -20.52 18.49 8.62
N GLU A 282 -19.24 18.86 8.54
CA GLU A 282 -18.70 19.88 9.43
C GLU A 282 -19.36 21.24 9.13
N LYS A 283 -20.13 21.76 10.11
CA LYS A 283 -20.43 23.19 10.12
C LYS A 283 -19.10 23.95 10.19
N PRO A 284 -18.87 24.94 9.31
CA PRO A 284 -17.62 25.68 9.31
C PRO A 284 -17.37 26.26 10.70
N ALA A 285 -16.23 25.92 11.29
CA ALA A 285 -15.80 26.48 12.57
C ALA A 285 -15.72 28.00 12.43
N VAL A 286 -16.63 28.70 13.11
CA VAL A 286 -16.56 30.16 13.25
C VAL A 286 -15.32 30.46 14.08
N SER A 287 -14.29 31.01 13.43
CA SER A 287 -13.08 31.46 14.11
C SER A 287 -13.44 32.58 15.08
N ARG A 288 -13.40 32.31 16.38
CA ARG A 288 -13.21 33.38 17.37
C ARG A 288 -11.72 33.67 17.45
N GLY A 289 -11.32 34.77 16.83
CA GLY A 289 -9.97 35.28 16.94
C GLY A 289 -9.68 35.79 18.36
N ALA A 290 -8.49 35.44 18.86
CA ALA A 290 -7.73 36.25 19.79
C ALA A 290 -6.25 35.90 19.55
N GLY A 291 -5.48 36.87 19.10
CA GLY A 291 -4.14 36.68 18.53
C GLY A 291 -3.05 36.38 19.55
N THR A 292 -1.92 35.92 19.03
CA THR A 292 -0.58 36.44 19.31
C THR A 292 0.42 35.78 18.37
N THR A 293 1.44 36.55 18.01
CA THR A 293 2.35 36.39 16.88
C THR A 293 3.32 35.20 17.02
N GLY A 294 3.30 34.32 16.03
CA GLY A 294 4.35 33.34 15.72
C GLY A 294 4.05 32.77 14.34
N ARG A 295 5.05 32.60 13.46
CA ARG A 295 4.91 32.10 12.07
C ARG A 295 4.16 30.77 12.03
N THR A 296 2.83 30.83 11.96
CA THR A 296 1.97 29.69 11.66
C THR A 296 2.05 29.48 10.16
N ALA A 297 2.60 28.34 9.76
CA ALA A 297 2.36 27.78 8.44
C ALA A 297 0.85 27.88 8.18
N THR A 298 0.46 28.57 7.10
CA THR A 298 -0.92 28.58 6.60
C THR A 298 -1.36 27.14 6.46
N MET A 299 -2.16 26.67 7.42
CA MET A 299 -2.82 25.38 7.37
C MET A 299 -3.74 25.46 6.15
N ARG A 300 -3.27 24.90 5.02
CA ARG A 300 -4.03 24.80 3.78
C ARG A 300 -5.38 24.21 4.17
N GLN A 301 -6.48 24.88 3.87
CA GLN A 301 -7.82 24.37 4.16
C GLN A 301 -7.92 22.96 3.57
N VAL A 302 -7.95 21.95 4.44
CA VAL A 302 -8.04 20.56 4.03
C VAL A 302 -9.50 20.35 3.67
N PRO A 303 -9.82 19.84 2.46
CA PRO A 303 -11.19 19.51 2.12
C PRO A 303 -11.78 18.59 3.20
N SER A 304 -12.99 18.89 3.62
CA SER A 304 -13.74 17.99 4.50
C SER A 304 -14.02 16.71 3.72
N LEU A 305 -13.35 15.62 4.10
CA LEU A 305 -13.61 14.29 3.59
C LEU A 305 -14.64 13.64 4.51
N HIS A 306 -15.75 13.22 3.91
CA HIS A 306 -16.80 12.45 4.57
C HIS A 306 -17.11 11.26 3.68
N HIS A 307 -17.06 10.06 4.25
CA HIS A 307 -17.71 8.91 3.65
C HIS A 307 -19.22 8.98 3.94
N ARG A 308 -20.00 8.17 3.23
CA ARG A 308 -21.41 7.93 3.58
C ARG A 308 -21.53 7.46 5.04
N PRO A 309 -22.60 7.76 5.78
CA PRO A 309 -22.74 7.29 7.16
C PRO A 309 -22.48 5.79 7.27
N VAL A 310 -21.62 5.34 8.20
CA VAL A 310 -21.32 3.92 8.44
C VAL A 310 -21.67 3.59 9.90
N SER A 311 -22.50 2.57 10.07
CA SER A 311 -22.90 2.02 11.37
C SER A 311 -22.03 0.84 11.80
N THR A 312 -21.54 0.04 10.84
CA THR A 312 -20.68 -1.12 11.08
C THR A 312 -19.49 -1.12 10.13
N TRP A 313 -18.27 -1.22 10.67
CA TRP A 313 -17.06 -1.40 9.86
C TRP A 313 -16.65 -2.87 9.78
N VAL A 314 -16.34 -3.32 8.57
CA VAL A 314 -15.71 -4.61 8.26
C VAL A 314 -14.32 -4.32 7.69
N ALA A 315 -13.26 -4.87 8.29
CA ALA A 315 -11.91 -4.82 7.75
C ALA A 315 -11.42 -6.20 7.34
N VAL A 316 -10.72 -6.29 6.21
CA VAL A 316 -10.13 -7.54 5.70
C VAL A 316 -8.64 -7.34 5.45
N GLY A 317 -7.79 -8.21 6.00
CA GLY A 317 -6.34 -8.13 5.78
C GLY A 317 -5.59 -9.41 6.15
N ASN A 318 -4.30 -9.45 5.82
CA ASN A 318 -3.41 -10.58 6.04
C ASN A 318 -2.05 -10.22 6.64
N ASP A 319 -1.67 -8.94 6.67
CA ASP A 319 -0.31 -8.52 7.02
C ASP A 319 -0.27 -7.43 8.11
N THR A 320 0.93 -7.12 8.60
CA THR A 320 1.19 -6.19 9.70
C THR A 320 0.64 -4.79 9.47
N ASN A 321 0.68 -4.29 8.23
CA ASN A 321 0.12 -2.99 7.86
C ASN A 321 -1.42 -2.96 7.91
N ASP A 322 -2.09 -4.09 8.12
CA ASP A 322 -3.54 -4.20 8.26
C ASP A 322 -4.02 -4.18 9.71
N VAL A 323 -3.11 -4.38 10.67
CA VAL A 323 -3.43 -4.55 12.10
C VAL A 323 -4.32 -3.43 12.62
N GLU A 324 -3.95 -2.18 12.33
CA GLU A 324 -4.68 -1.01 12.84
C GLU A 324 -6.08 -0.87 12.22
N MET A 325 -6.25 -1.18 10.92
CA MET A 325 -7.59 -1.16 10.33
C MET A 325 -8.46 -2.30 10.84
N ILE A 326 -7.89 -3.48 11.13
CA ILE A 326 -8.61 -4.60 11.72
C ILE A 326 -9.05 -4.28 13.15
N ARG A 327 -8.16 -3.71 13.97
CA ARG A 327 -8.48 -3.27 15.34
C ARG A 327 -9.53 -2.17 15.37
N ALA A 328 -9.54 -1.28 14.37
CA ALA A 328 -10.51 -0.20 14.25
C ALA A 328 -11.92 -0.67 13.84
N ALA A 329 -12.03 -1.81 13.16
CA ALA A 329 -13.30 -2.33 12.66
C ALA A 329 -14.16 -3.00 13.75
N ASP A 330 -15.48 -3.06 13.52
CA ASP A 330 -16.38 -3.88 14.34
C ASP A 330 -16.15 -5.37 14.07
N ILE A 331 -15.96 -5.72 12.79
CA ILE A 331 -15.67 -7.07 12.33
C ILE A 331 -14.36 -7.08 11.57
N GLY A 332 -13.44 -7.96 11.98
CA GLY A 332 -12.18 -8.21 11.30
C GLY A 332 -12.19 -9.56 10.61
N VAL A 333 -11.80 -9.60 9.34
CA VAL A 333 -11.58 -10.82 8.56
C VAL A 333 -10.08 -10.96 8.32
N ILE A 334 -9.47 -11.95 8.94
CA ILE A 334 -8.05 -12.25 8.79
C ILE A 334 -7.91 -13.37 7.76
N VAL A 335 -7.09 -13.14 6.72
CA VAL A 335 -6.81 -14.11 5.67
C VAL A 335 -5.54 -14.90 6.02
N GLY A 336 -5.65 -16.23 6.06
CA GLY A 336 -4.57 -17.13 6.44
C GLY A 336 -4.38 -17.27 7.96
N ASP A 337 -3.21 -17.77 8.35
CA ASP A 337 -2.87 -18.13 9.74
C ASP A 337 -2.06 -17.04 10.48
N GLY A 338 -1.75 -15.95 9.80
CA GLY A 338 -1.05 -14.79 10.35
C GLY A 338 -1.88 -14.01 11.38
N LEU A 339 -1.30 -12.94 11.92
CA LEU A 339 -2.00 -11.98 12.79
C LEU A 339 -2.73 -12.65 13.97
N LYS A 340 -2.10 -13.64 14.62
CA LYS A 340 -2.74 -14.52 15.61
C LYS A 340 -3.41 -13.77 16.77
N GLU A 341 -2.77 -12.70 17.22
CA GLU A 341 -3.21 -11.90 18.38
C GLU A 341 -4.15 -10.75 18.00
N VAL A 342 -4.28 -10.45 16.71
CA VAL A 342 -5.11 -9.34 16.25
C VAL A 342 -6.58 -9.67 16.42
N ARG A 343 -7.33 -8.72 17.00
CA ARG A 343 -8.79 -8.79 17.15
C ARG A 343 -9.42 -7.47 16.78
N ALA A 344 -10.55 -7.56 16.07
CA ALA A 344 -11.46 -6.44 15.87
C ALA A 344 -12.35 -6.22 17.10
N ARG A 345 -13.12 -5.12 17.12
CA ARG A 345 -13.86 -4.67 18.32
C ARG A 345 -14.94 -5.63 18.79
N ARG A 346 -15.61 -6.34 17.87
CA ARG A 346 -16.72 -7.26 18.21
C ARG A 346 -16.46 -8.69 17.78
N GLN A 347 -16.03 -8.89 16.54
CA GLN A 347 -15.87 -10.23 15.99
C GLN A 347 -14.64 -10.32 15.09
N THR A 348 -13.90 -11.42 15.21
CA THR A 348 -12.79 -11.73 14.30
C THR A 348 -13.03 -13.07 13.65
N VAL A 349 -13.05 -13.09 12.32
CA VAL A 349 -13.24 -14.27 11.48
C VAL A 349 -11.93 -14.56 10.78
N ARG A 350 -11.56 -15.85 10.70
CA ARG A 350 -10.41 -16.29 9.91
C ARG A 350 -10.90 -17.02 8.67
N VAL A 351 -10.30 -16.72 7.53
CA VAL A 351 -10.59 -17.38 6.26
C VAL A 351 -9.32 -17.91 5.61
N PRO A 352 -9.38 -19.00 4.82
CA PRO A 352 -8.20 -19.52 4.14
C PRO A 352 -7.62 -18.52 3.13
N SER A 353 -6.29 -18.49 3.00
CA SER A 353 -5.57 -17.71 1.99
C SER A 353 -5.69 -18.32 0.59
N ARG A 354 -6.85 -18.15 -0.04
CA ARG A 354 -7.11 -18.61 -1.41
C ARG A 354 -8.20 -17.79 -2.11
N PRO A 355 -8.21 -17.76 -3.45
CA PRO A 355 -9.29 -17.13 -4.20
C PRO A 355 -10.69 -17.62 -3.79
N GLY A 356 -11.62 -16.68 -3.72
CA GLY A 356 -13.02 -16.85 -3.37
C GLY A 356 -13.31 -16.83 -1.87
N ALA A 357 -12.33 -16.99 -0.99
CA ALA A 357 -12.56 -17.08 0.45
C ALA A 357 -13.08 -15.74 1.03
N VAL A 358 -12.38 -14.64 0.75
CA VAL A 358 -12.76 -13.28 1.18
C VAL A 358 -14.11 -12.86 0.59
N VAL A 359 -14.28 -13.00 -0.72
CA VAL A 359 -15.55 -12.60 -1.37
C VAL A 359 -16.73 -13.39 -0.81
N SER A 360 -16.55 -14.69 -0.52
CA SER A 360 -17.65 -15.51 0.05
C SER A 360 -18.07 -15.04 1.44
N ILE A 361 -17.12 -14.70 2.32
CA ILE A 361 -17.47 -14.23 3.66
C ILE A 361 -18.08 -12.82 3.60
N LEU A 362 -17.60 -11.95 2.72
CA LEU A 362 -18.21 -10.62 2.51
C LEU A 362 -19.64 -10.74 1.98
N GLU A 363 -19.90 -11.61 1.01
CA GLU A 363 -21.25 -11.86 0.49
C GLU A 363 -22.20 -12.38 1.59
N GLN A 364 -21.72 -13.26 2.46
CA GLN A 364 -22.49 -13.75 3.61
C GLN A 364 -22.77 -12.66 4.64
N LEU A 365 -21.77 -11.85 4.99
CA LEU A 365 -21.89 -10.77 5.96
C LEU A 365 -22.82 -9.64 5.49
N LEU A 366 -22.81 -9.36 4.18
CA LEU A 366 -23.58 -8.29 3.55
C LEU A 366 -24.91 -8.76 2.95
N GLU A 367 -25.22 -10.05 3.06
CA GLU A 367 -26.42 -10.67 2.46
C GLU A 367 -26.54 -10.45 0.94
N LEU A 368 -25.39 -10.30 0.27
CA LEU A 368 -25.29 -10.17 -1.19
C LEU A 368 -25.26 -11.58 -1.80
N HIS A 369 -26.43 -12.22 -1.83
CA HIS A 369 -26.61 -13.52 -2.47
C HIS A 369 -26.51 -13.40 -4.00
N ARG A 370 -26.06 -14.48 -4.64
CA ARG A 370 -25.86 -14.57 -6.10
C ARG A 370 -27.15 -14.47 -6.90
#